data_AF-A0A4R1FME9-F1
#
_entry.id   AF-A0A4R1FME9-F1
#
_cell.length_a   1.000
_cell.length_b   1.000
_cell.length_c   1.000
_cell.angle_alpha   90.00
_cell.angle_beta   90.00
_cell.angle_gamma   90.00
#
_symmetry.space_group_name_H-M   'P 1'
#
loop_
_entity.id
_entity.type
_entity.pdbx_description
1 polymer ?
#
loop_
_entity_poly.entity_id
_entity_poly.type
_entity_poly.pdbx_seq_one_letter_code
_entity_poly.pdbx_strand_id
1 'polypeptide(L)'
;MKLSRKTLGLLGGLVLVLAAIGLTVFGGRGSDSATVTSTTRAVAGITTSASAPKPGPPAGNSSASPVTKTAGVPDRAYVTLVEIDAGRWPGSADAPGTKGGEQFMNRATTLPPKDSAGKAVKYQEWDVNPKQPNRGRDAERIVTGSDGSAWYTGDHYETFTRMR
;
A
#
# COMPACT_ATOMS: atom_id res chain seq x y z
N MET A 1 -30.76 -15.37 -61.44
CA MET A 1 -30.28 -14.05 -61.87
C MET A 1 -29.03 -13.70 -61.08
N LYS A 2 -27.96 -13.30 -61.79
CA LYS A 2 -26.68 -12.77 -61.27
C LYS A 2 -26.97 -11.43 -60.56
N LEU A 3 -26.32 -11.06 -59.45
CA LEU A 3 -24.98 -10.45 -59.41
C LEU A 3 -24.28 -10.68 -58.06
N SER A 4 -22.98 -10.93 -58.16
CA SER A 4 -21.96 -10.87 -57.10
C SER A 4 -21.29 -9.49 -57.12
N ARG A 5 -20.76 -9.04 -55.97
CA ARG A 5 -19.38 -8.53 -55.83
C ARG A 5 -18.99 -8.36 -54.36
N LYS A 6 -17.98 -9.14 -53.96
CA LYS A 6 -17.15 -8.97 -52.76
C LYS A 6 -16.53 -7.57 -52.70
N THR A 7 -16.43 -6.99 -51.52
CA THR A 7 -15.30 -6.12 -51.16
C THR A 7 -14.72 -6.58 -49.82
N LEU A 8 -13.54 -7.17 -49.93
CA LEU A 8 -12.57 -7.37 -48.86
C LEU A 8 -11.70 -6.11 -48.83
N GLY A 9 -11.50 -5.51 -47.66
CA GLY A 9 -10.52 -4.44 -47.42
C GLY A 9 -10.42 -4.22 -45.91
N LEU A 10 -9.49 -4.89 -45.22
CA LEU A 10 -8.16 -4.37 -44.86
C LEU A 10 -8.22 -2.94 -44.29
N LEU A 11 -7.93 -2.82 -42.99
CA LEU A 11 -7.01 -1.82 -42.42
C LEU A 11 -6.70 -2.25 -40.97
N GLY A 12 -5.87 -3.28 -40.86
CA GLY A 12 -4.93 -3.36 -39.75
C GLY A 12 -3.86 -2.30 -39.93
N GLY A 13 -3.38 -1.75 -38.82
CA GLY A 13 -2.19 -0.89 -38.77
C GLY A 13 -2.49 0.60 -38.71
N LEU A 14 -2.72 1.14 -37.51
CA LEU A 14 -2.21 2.46 -37.20
C LEU A 14 -0.92 2.30 -36.38
N VAL A 15 0.16 2.49 -37.13
CA VAL A 15 1.55 2.67 -36.75
C VAL A 15 1.70 3.87 -35.79
N LEU A 16 2.44 3.69 -34.69
CA LEU A 16 3.24 4.76 -34.06
C LEU A 16 4.71 4.31 -33.87
N VAL A 17 5.32 4.03 -35.01
CA VAL A 17 6.75 3.74 -35.19
C VAL A 17 7.62 4.92 -34.74
N LEU A 18 8.58 4.61 -33.85
CA LEU A 18 9.92 5.20 -33.68
C LEU A 18 10.00 6.66 -33.15
N ALA A 19 10.98 7.07 -32.35
CA ALA A 19 12.10 6.46 -31.65
C ALA A 19 12.73 7.55 -30.75
N ALA A 20 13.33 7.17 -29.64
CA ALA A 20 14.49 7.89 -29.10
C ALA A 20 15.34 6.91 -28.26
N ILE A 21 16.18 6.16 -28.97
CA ILE A 21 17.41 5.61 -28.43
C ILE A 21 18.37 6.79 -28.31
N GLY A 22 18.82 7.09 -27.09
CA GLY A 22 19.92 8.01 -26.83
C GLY A 22 21.06 7.25 -26.16
N LEU A 23 22.01 6.77 -26.97
CA LEU A 23 23.32 6.30 -26.54
C LEU A 23 24.35 7.39 -26.88
N THR A 24 24.91 8.05 -25.85
CA THR A 24 26.20 8.78 -25.90
C THR A 24 26.83 8.66 -24.49
N VAL A 25 27.84 7.80 -24.28
CA VAL A 25 29.30 7.97 -24.54
C VAL A 25 30.03 8.71 -23.40
N PHE A 26 30.93 7.94 -22.77
CA PHE A 26 32.24 8.28 -22.15
C PHE A 26 32.34 9.21 -20.92
N GLY A 27 33.07 8.69 -19.92
CA GLY A 27 34.28 9.35 -19.44
C GLY A 27 34.23 9.88 -18.01
N GLY A 28 34.66 9.07 -17.05
CA GLY A 28 34.85 9.51 -15.67
C GLY A 28 35.60 8.50 -14.82
N ARG A 29 36.86 8.22 -15.20
CA ARG A 29 37.85 7.57 -14.34
C ARG A 29 38.08 8.44 -13.11
N GLY A 30 37.96 7.85 -11.94
CA GLY A 30 38.45 8.37 -10.68
C GLY A 30 38.87 7.21 -9.80
N SER A 31 40.02 6.62 -10.12
CA SER A 31 40.81 5.85 -9.16
C SER A 31 41.39 6.85 -8.17
N ASP A 32 41.29 6.58 -6.87
CA ASP A 32 42.48 6.40 -6.03
C ASP A 32 42.11 5.89 -4.63
N SER A 33 42.51 4.65 -4.40
CA SER A 33 43.17 4.11 -3.21
C SER A 33 43.01 4.84 -1.87
N ALA A 34 42.46 4.12 -0.90
CA ALA A 34 43.03 4.06 0.45
C ALA A 34 42.82 2.67 1.04
N THR A 35 43.82 1.82 0.83
CA THR A 35 44.10 0.62 1.61
C THR A 35 44.28 1.00 3.08
N VAL A 36 43.50 0.43 3.98
CA VAL A 36 43.96 0.16 5.35
C VAL A 36 43.55 -1.27 5.71
N THR A 37 44.46 -2.19 5.41
CA THR A 37 44.55 -3.48 6.09
C THR A 37 45.19 -3.26 7.44
N SER A 38 44.69 -3.96 8.46
CA SER A 38 45.32 -4.37 9.75
C SER A 38 44.29 -4.17 10.87
N THR A 39 43.94 -5.10 11.74
CA THR A 39 44.59 -6.35 12.16
C THR A 39 43.58 -7.13 12.99
N THR A 40 43.55 -8.45 12.82
CA THR A 40 42.91 -9.40 13.73
C THR A 40 43.73 -9.53 15.01
N ARG A 41 43.10 -9.37 16.18
CA ARG A 41 43.56 -10.06 17.41
C ARG A 41 42.44 -10.17 18.44
N ALA A 42 41.96 -11.40 18.62
CA ALA A 42 41.21 -11.81 19.81
C ALA A 42 42.20 -12.22 20.91
N VAL A 43 41.94 -11.87 22.18
CA VAL A 43 41.89 -12.84 23.29
C VAL A 43 41.27 -12.22 24.56
N ALA A 44 40.37 -13.02 25.15
CA ALA A 44 40.02 -13.21 26.55
C ALA A 44 40.28 -12.12 27.61
N GLY A 45 39.19 -11.73 28.28
CA GLY A 45 39.16 -11.27 29.66
C GLY A 45 37.84 -11.71 30.31
N ILE A 46 37.90 -12.78 31.12
CA ILE A 46 36.81 -13.33 31.95
C ILE A 46 36.95 -12.76 33.36
N THR A 47 35.83 -12.71 34.09
CA THR A 47 35.58 -12.33 35.51
C THR A 47 35.15 -10.85 35.69
N THR A 48 34.09 -10.47 36.42
CA THR A 48 33.20 -11.14 37.40
C THR A 48 31.96 -10.27 37.69
N SER A 49 30.85 -10.92 38.07
CA SER A 49 29.84 -10.50 39.07
C SER A 49 28.94 -9.26 38.86
N ALA A 50 27.63 -9.52 38.78
CA ALA A 50 26.62 -9.20 39.82
C ALA A 50 25.24 -8.87 39.23
N SER A 51 24.23 -9.61 39.70
CA SER A 51 22.81 -9.49 39.35
C SER A 51 22.24 -8.07 39.50
N ALA A 52 21.55 -7.60 38.46
CA ALA A 52 20.61 -6.48 38.53
C ALA A 52 19.26 -6.93 37.92
N PRO A 53 18.11 -6.51 38.47
CA PRO A 53 16.82 -7.10 38.18
C PRO A 53 16.31 -6.74 36.78
N LYS A 54 15.68 -7.72 36.15
CA LYS A 54 14.97 -7.62 34.86
C LYS A 54 14.00 -6.43 34.84
N PRO A 55 14.20 -5.44 33.96
CA PRO A 55 13.13 -4.51 33.61
C PRO A 55 12.05 -5.31 32.88
N GLY A 56 10.80 -5.21 33.37
CA GLY A 56 9.63 -5.72 32.66
C GLY A 56 9.52 -5.09 31.25
N PRO A 57 8.69 -5.65 30.36
CA PRO A 57 8.48 -5.08 29.04
C PRO A 57 8.11 -3.60 29.18
N PRO A 58 8.65 -2.69 28.35
CA PRO A 58 8.15 -1.33 28.33
C PRO A 58 6.67 -1.41 27.93
N ALA A 59 5.80 -1.16 28.90
CA ALA A 59 4.45 -0.70 28.65
C ALA A 59 4.60 0.62 27.89
N GLY A 60 4.67 0.49 26.56
CA GLY A 60 4.49 1.60 25.64
C GLY A 60 3.05 2.05 25.79
N ASN A 61 2.82 2.89 26.81
CA ASN A 61 1.66 3.74 26.87
C ASN A 61 1.78 4.74 25.74
N SER A 62 1.47 4.30 24.52
CA SER A 62 0.98 5.19 23.50
C SER A 62 -0.35 5.71 24.04
N SER A 63 -0.30 6.85 24.72
CA SER A 63 -1.44 7.73 24.92
C SER A 63 -1.91 8.23 23.56
N ALA A 64 -2.42 7.31 22.73
CA ALA A 64 -3.37 7.64 21.71
C ALA A 64 -4.67 7.89 22.48
N SER A 65 -5.14 9.13 22.49
CA SER A 65 -6.52 9.44 22.86
C SER A 65 -7.44 8.38 22.27
N PRO A 66 -8.42 7.83 23.02
CA PRO A 66 -9.30 6.82 22.48
C PRO A 66 -10.04 7.46 21.31
N VAL A 67 -9.62 7.16 20.08
CA VAL A 67 -10.41 7.40 18.89
C VAL A 67 -11.68 6.61 19.15
N THR A 68 -12.75 7.33 19.48
CA THR A 68 -14.03 6.71 19.79
C THR A 68 -14.44 5.97 18.53
N LYS A 69 -14.49 4.65 18.59
CA LYS A 69 -14.89 3.84 17.44
C LYS A 69 -16.29 4.26 17.02
N THR A 70 -16.47 4.49 15.72
CA THR A 70 -17.74 4.90 15.14
C THR A 70 -18.70 3.72 15.14
N ALA A 71 -19.94 3.93 15.58
CA ALA A 71 -20.98 2.92 15.50
C ALA A 71 -21.17 2.43 14.06
N GLY A 72 -21.37 1.12 13.87
CA GLY A 72 -21.50 0.51 12.55
C GLY A 72 -20.19 0.11 11.87
N VAL A 73 -19.03 0.52 12.41
CA VAL A 73 -17.73 0.05 11.94
C VAL A 73 -17.24 -1.09 12.86
N PRO A 74 -16.96 -2.28 12.31
CA PRO A 74 -16.51 -3.40 13.13
C PRO A 74 -15.07 -3.21 13.61
N ASP A 75 -14.75 -3.75 14.79
CA ASP A 75 -13.42 -3.66 15.41
C ASP A 75 -12.28 -4.14 14.50
N ARG A 76 -12.52 -5.20 13.73
CA ARG A 76 -11.56 -5.74 12.75
C ARG A 76 -11.15 -4.71 11.70
N ALA A 77 -12.05 -3.82 11.28
CA ALA A 77 -11.72 -2.76 10.32
C ALA A 77 -10.74 -1.75 10.92
N TYR A 78 -10.82 -1.47 12.22
CA TYR A 78 -9.82 -0.63 12.89
C TYR A 78 -8.46 -1.32 12.99
N VAL A 79 -8.42 -2.64 13.22
CA VAL A 79 -7.17 -3.40 13.18
C VAL A 79 -6.54 -3.32 11.79
N THR A 80 -7.32 -3.56 10.74
CA THR A 80 -6.85 -3.43 9.36
C THR A 80 -6.41 -2.01 9.02
N LEU A 81 -7.13 -0.97 9.49
CA LEU A 81 -6.72 0.42 9.31
C LEU A 81 -5.34 0.71 9.92
N VAL A 82 -5.04 0.16 11.09
CA VAL A 82 -3.70 0.30 11.71
C VAL A 82 -2.62 -0.36 10.85
N GLU A 83 -2.90 -1.52 10.26
CA GLU A 83 -1.97 -2.20 9.35
C GLU A 83 -1.79 -1.45 8.02
N ILE A 84 -2.85 -0.82 7.51
CA ILE A 84 -2.81 0.06 6.32
C ILE A 84 -1.94 1.28 6.62
N ASP A 85 -2.17 1.96 7.75
CA ASP A 85 -1.40 3.14 8.16
C ASP A 85 0.09 2.84 8.36
N ALA A 86 0.39 1.62 8.82
CA ALA A 86 1.76 1.15 8.96
C ALA A 86 2.38 0.67 7.63
N GLY A 87 1.65 0.70 6.52
CA GLY A 87 2.10 0.23 5.22
C GLY A 87 2.33 -1.29 5.14
N ARG A 88 1.78 -2.06 6.08
CA ARG A 88 1.96 -3.52 6.15
C ARG A 88 0.84 -4.28 5.44
N TRP A 89 -0.36 -3.70 5.34
CA TRP A 89 -1.47 -4.29 4.61
C TRP A 89 -1.32 -4.09 3.09
N PRO A 90 -1.73 -5.03 2.22
CA PRO A 90 -2.30 -6.35 2.50
C PRO A 90 -1.26 -7.45 2.83
N GLY A 91 0.04 -7.13 2.85
CA GLY A 91 1.10 -8.11 3.09
C GLY A 91 0.97 -8.82 4.45
N SER A 92 0.63 -8.10 5.51
CA SER A 92 0.42 -8.67 6.86
C SER A 92 -0.82 -9.55 6.99
N ALA A 93 -1.69 -9.61 5.96
CA ALA A 93 -2.82 -10.53 5.93
C ALA A 93 -2.38 -12.01 5.79
N ASP A 94 -1.18 -12.26 5.26
CA ASP A 94 -0.65 -13.60 4.93
C ASP A 94 -1.66 -14.49 4.18
N ALA A 95 -2.44 -13.85 3.30
CA ALA A 95 -3.54 -14.49 2.60
C ALA A 95 -3.51 -14.11 1.11
N PRO A 96 -2.98 -14.98 0.23
CA PRO A 96 -2.87 -14.73 -1.19
C PRO A 96 -4.20 -14.30 -1.83
N GLY A 97 -4.14 -13.17 -2.54
CA GLY A 97 -5.29 -12.56 -3.20
C GLY A 97 -6.09 -11.57 -2.35
N THR A 98 -5.67 -11.30 -1.11
CA THR A 98 -6.07 -10.08 -0.38
C THR A 98 -5.45 -8.87 -1.09
N LYS A 99 -6.23 -7.81 -1.26
CA LYS A 99 -5.83 -6.64 -2.04
C LYS A 99 -5.91 -5.35 -1.24
N GLY A 100 -5.12 -4.38 -1.66
CA GLY A 100 -5.23 -3.01 -1.20
C GLY A 100 -4.22 -2.09 -1.88
N GLY A 101 -4.44 -0.78 -1.75
CA GLY A 101 -3.62 0.27 -2.37
C GLY A 101 -3.99 0.57 -3.82
N GLU A 102 -4.98 -0.11 -4.39
CA GLU A 102 -5.52 0.22 -5.71
C GLU A 102 -6.31 1.55 -5.63
N GLN A 103 -6.31 2.32 -6.72
CA GLN A 103 -6.99 3.61 -6.75
C GLN A 103 -8.52 3.43 -6.70
N PHE A 104 -9.18 4.04 -5.72
CA PHE A 104 -10.63 4.16 -5.69
C PHE A 104 -11.06 5.43 -6.44
N MET A 105 -11.83 5.25 -7.51
CA MET A 105 -12.17 6.33 -8.44
C MET A 105 -13.28 7.27 -7.94
N ASN A 106 -14.00 6.90 -6.88
CA ASN A 106 -15.12 7.68 -6.33
C ASN A 106 -16.12 8.14 -7.41
N ARG A 107 -16.47 7.26 -8.36
CA ARG A 107 -17.30 7.60 -9.53
C ARG A 107 -18.71 8.05 -9.17
N ALA A 108 -19.27 7.50 -8.10
CA ALA A 108 -20.56 7.89 -7.56
C ALA A 108 -20.50 9.17 -6.72
N THR A 109 -19.31 9.75 -6.51
CA THR A 109 -19.07 10.95 -5.69
C THR A 109 -19.68 10.85 -4.29
N THR A 110 -19.68 9.64 -3.72
CA THR A 110 -20.20 9.36 -2.37
C THR A 110 -19.25 9.84 -1.28
N LEU A 111 -17.95 9.93 -1.60
CA LEU A 111 -16.94 10.54 -0.74
C LEU A 111 -16.64 11.98 -1.18
N PRO A 112 -16.21 12.87 -0.27
CA PRO A 112 -15.83 14.25 -0.62
C PRO A 112 -14.74 14.30 -1.72
N PRO A 113 -14.96 14.99 -2.85
CA PRO A 113 -13.96 15.02 -3.93
C PRO A 113 -12.77 15.94 -3.63
N LYS A 114 -12.90 16.82 -2.63
CA LYS A 114 -11.91 17.83 -2.24
C LYS A 114 -11.74 17.87 -0.72
N ASP A 115 -10.52 18.17 -0.29
CA ASP A 115 -10.20 18.41 1.11
C ASP A 115 -10.67 19.80 1.56
N SER A 116 -10.42 20.12 2.84
CA SER A 116 -10.78 21.41 3.43
C SER A 116 -10.05 22.61 2.80
N ALA A 117 -8.95 22.38 2.10
CA ALA A 117 -8.21 23.40 1.36
C ALA A 117 -8.63 23.49 -0.12
N GLY A 118 -9.61 22.68 -0.55
CA GLY A 118 -10.11 22.66 -1.92
C GLY A 118 -9.27 21.84 -2.90
N LYS A 119 -8.27 21.10 -2.44
CA LYS A 119 -7.44 20.21 -3.27
C LYS A 119 -8.15 18.88 -3.48
N ALA A 120 -8.01 18.31 -4.69
CA ALA A 120 -8.61 17.03 -5.02
C ALA A 120 -8.08 15.89 -4.12
N VAL A 121 -8.99 15.12 -3.54
CA VAL A 121 -8.63 13.94 -2.72
C VAL A 121 -8.46 12.73 -3.63
N LYS A 122 -7.31 12.07 -3.48
CA LYS A 122 -7.05 10.77 -4.12
C LYS A 122 -7.39 9.68 -3.12
N TYR A 123 -8.22 8.73 -3.55
CA TYR A 123 -8.63 7.62 -2.70
C TYR A 123 -7.95 6.33 -3.12
N GLN A 124 -7.65 5.49 -2.14
CA GLN A 124 -7.20 4.11 -2.30
C GLN A 124 -8.17 3.19 -1.57
N GLU A 125 -8.39 1.99 -2.11
CA GLU A 125 -9.22 0.96 -1.49
C GLU A 125 -8.38 -0.20 -0.92
N TRP A 126 -8.92 -0.82 0.12
CA TRP A 126 -8.27 -1.90 0.85
C TRP A 126 -9.32 -2.94 1.28
N ASP A 127 -9.00 -4.22 1.12
CA ASP A 127 -9.77 -5.28 1.79
C ASP A 127 -9.72 -5.08 3.30
N VAL A 128 -10.84 -5.34 3.97
CA VAL A 128 -10.87 -5.36 5.43
C VAL A 128 -10.36 -6.69 5.96
N ASN A 129 -10.84 -7.81 5.39
CA ASN A 129 -10.53 -9.14 5.88
C ASN A 129 -9.54 -9.88 4.95
N PRO A 130 -8.69 -10.76 5.48
CA PRO A 130 -7.90 -11.68 4.66
C PRO A 130 -8.80 -12.53 3.76
N LYS A 131 -8.47 -12.60 2.47
CA LYS A 131 -9.22 -13.39 1.50
C LYS A 131 -9.17 -14.87 1.88
N GLN A 132 -10.34 -15.50 1.95
CA GLN A 132 -10.45 -16.92 2.25
C GLN A 132 -10.03 -17.80 1.05
N PRO A 133 -9.40 -18.97 1.28
CA PRO A 133 -9.09 -19.94 0.23
C PRO A 133 -10.35 -20.37 -0.53
N ASN A 134 -10.25 -20.52 -1.85
CA ASN A 134 -11.35 -20.97 -2.71
C ASN A 134 -12.63 -20.12 -2.64
N ARG A 135 -12.52 -18.88 -2.15
CA ARG A 135 -13.62 -17.91 -2.08
C ARG A 135 -13.19 -16.60 -2.74
N GLY A 136 -14.18 -15.84 -3.22
CA GLY A 136 -13.98 -14.44 -3.60
C GLY A 136 -13.65 -13.57 -2.38
N ARG A 137 -13.19 -12.35 -2.64
CA ARG A 137 -13.14 -11.28 -1.63
C ARG A 137 -14.56 -11.02 -1.12
N ASP A 138 -14.71 -10.66 0.14
CA ASP A 138 -16.00 -10.25 0.69
C ASP A 138 -16.40 -8.84 0.23
N ALA A 139 -17.44 -8.26 0.82
CA ALA A 139 -17.93 -6.92 0.50
C ALA A 139 -17.21 -5.79 1.26
N GLU A 140 -16.46 -6.11 2.31
CA GLU A 140 -15.97 -5.10 3.26
C GLU A 140 -14.72 -4.39 2.75
N ARG A 141 -14.73 -3.06 2.76
CA ARG A 141 -13.59 -2.25 2.32
C ARG A 141 -13.33 -1.09 3.26
N ILE A 142 -12.05 -0.73 3.34
CA ILE A 142 -11.61 0.58 3.83
C ILE A 142 -11.19 1.41 2.62
N VAL A 143 -11.57 2.68 2.60
CA VAL A 143 -11.13 3.66 1.61
C VAL A 143 -10.39 4.78 2.32
N THR A 144 -9.11 4.95 1.98
CA THR A 144 -8.25 6.00 2.57
C THR A 144 -8.05 7.15 1.58
N GLY A 145 -8.23 8.38 2.04
CA GLY A 145 -7.99 9.59 1.26
C GLY A 145 -6.59 10.16 1.45
N SER A 146 -6.08 10.84 0.43
CA SER A 146 -4.82 11.59 0.49
C SER A 146 -4.85 12.77 1.48
N ASP A 147 -6.04 13.14 1.96
CA ASP A 147 -6.30 14.11 3.02
C ASP A 147 -6.19 13.50 4.43
N GLY A 148 -5.87 12.21 4.54
CA GLY A 148 -5.78 11.47 5.80
C GLY A 148 -7.10 10.85 6.26
N SER A 149 -8.21 11.09 5.55
CA SER A 149 -9.51 10.51 5.88
C SER A 149 -9.52 9.00 5.68
N ALA A 150 -10.35 8.30 6.45
CA ALA A 150 -10.61 6.87 6.24
C ALA A 150 -12.11 6.58 6.38
N TRP A 151 -12.62 5.74 5.49
CA TRP A 151 -14.03 5.39 5.38
C TRP A 151 -14.18 3.88 5.32
N TYR A 152 -15.15 3.34 6.05
CA TYR A 152 -15.51 1.92 6.01
C TYR A 152 -16.81 1.73 5.22
N THR A 153 -16.85 0.69 4.40
CA THR A 153 -18.07 0.17 3.77
C THR A 153 -18.18 -1.32 4.09
N GLY A 154 -19.35 -1.75 4.55
CA GLY A 154 -19.68 -3.16 4.75
C GLY A 154 -20.49 -3.78 3.61
N ASP A 155 -20.88 -2.96 2.65
CA ASP A 155 -21.87 -3.24 1.60
C ASP A 155 -21.29 -2.96 0.20
N HIS A 156 -19.98 -3.10 0.05
CA HIS A 156 -19.30 -2.99 -1.23
C HIS A 156 -19.56 -1.64 -1.94
N TYR A 157 -19.25 -0.56 -1.23
CA TYR A 157 -19.29 0.84 -1.68
C TYR A 157 -20.69 1.47 -1.80
N GLU A 158 -21.75 0.81 -1.33
CA GLU A 158 -23.09 1.41 -1.32
C GLU A 158 -23.22 2.51 -0.26
N THR A 159 -22.73 2.24 0.95
CA THR A 159 -22.69 3.22 2.05
C THR A 159 -21.31 3.32 2.67
N PHE A 160 -21.03 4.47 3.27
CA PHE A 160 -19.75 4.75 3.91
C PHE A 160 -19.94 5.31 5.31
N THR A 161 -19.16 4.80 6.24
CA THR A 161 -19.05 5.33 7.60
C THR A 161 -17.66 5.89 7.81
N ARG A 162 -17.57 7.15 8.23
CA ARG A 162 -16.29 7.82 8.47
C ARG A 162 -15.62 7.25 9.72
N MET A 163 -14.38 6.81 9.57
CA MET A 163 -13.55 6.30 10.67
C MET A 163 -12.69 7.41 11.28
N ARG A 164 -12.22 8.37 10.46
CA ARG A 164 -11.49 9.58 10.89
C ARG A 164 -11.50 10.68 9.84
#